data_AF-A0A0A0BKZ8-F1
#
_entry.id   AF-A0A0A0BKZ8-F1
#
_cell.length_a   1.000
_cell.length_b   1.000
_cell.length_c   1.000
_cell.angle_alpha   90.00
_cell.angle_beta   90.00
_cell.angle_gamma   90.00
#
_symmetry.space_group_name_H-M   'P 1'
#
loop_
_entity.id
_entity.type
_entity.pdbx_description
1 polymer ?
#
loop_
_entity_poly.entity_id
_entity_poly.type
_entity_poly.pdbx_seq_one_letter_code
_entity_poly.pdbx_strand_id
1 'polypeptide(L)'
;EAHGWPLLAEPSSGARSGRCAVPAYRLLLDLPTLGGAVRRVVVLGRPTLTRPVQRLLAREDVEVHVLTPTGATWPDAARNATTVTRAPLASTAGPPAPDEQWLHPWLAAGHAALDTALQVVRSTDRHLTGPAVADLVAHHPTPVLVVGSSHPVRDLDLVADWAEAPHVLANRGLAGIDGTVSTALGVALATGAPTRALMGDLTFLHDVGGLLLGPDEPRPDLQLVVANDDGGSIFATLEHGDPARSAVFERVFATPHRADLAGL
;
A
#
# COMPACT_ATOMS: atom_id res chain seq x y z
N GLU A 1 16.16 -11.71 0.63
CA GLU A 1 16.20 -13.11 1.10
C GLU A 1 17.60 -13.64 1.42
N ALA A 2 18.57 -13.56 0.51
CA ALA A 2 19.91 -14.13 0.70
C ALA A 2 20.61 -13.72 2.02
N HIS A 3 20.39 -12.49 2.48
CA HIS A 3 20.98 -11.95 3.71
C HIS A 3 20.13 -12.17 4.98
N GLY A 4 18.92 -12.72 4.88
CA GLY A 4 18.02 -12.88 6.03
C GLY A 4 17.61 -11.55 6.67
N TRP A 5 17.41 -10.48 5.90
CA TRP A 5 16.97 -9.20 6.45
C TRP A 5 15.45 -9.05 6.38
N PRO A 6 14.80 -8.45 7.41
CA PRO A 6 13.38 -8.09 7.36
C PRO A 6 13.07 -7.22 6.14
N LEU A 7 12.11 -7.66 5.32
CA LEU A 7 11.66 -6.93 4.14
C LEU A 7 10.34 -6.23 4.45
N LEU A 8 10.37 -4.89 4.45
CA LEU A 8 9.21 -4.03 4.63
C LEU A 8 8.76 -3.52 3.25
N ALA A 9 7.86 -4.27 2.61
CA ALA A 9 7.52 -4.07 1.21
C ALA A 9 6.13 -3.44 1.06
N GLU A 10 5.97 -2.26 0.48
CA GLU A 10 4.64 -1.71 0.15
C GLU A 10 3.88 -2.63 -0.83
N PRO A 11 2.53 -2.63 -0.88
CA PRO A 11 1.77 -3.54 -1.74
C PRO A 11 2.19 -3.50 -3.22
N SER A 12 2.42 -2.30 -3.77
CA SER A 12 2.84 -2.10 -5.17
C SER A 12 4.35 -2.22 -5.40
N SER A 13 5.11 -2.79 -4.46
CA SER A 13 6.56 -2.96 -4.59
C SER A 13 6.96 -4.13 -5.49
N GLY A 14 6.05 -5.07 -5.75
CA GLY A 14 6.35 -6.36 -6.39
C GLY A 14 7.15 -7.32 -5.51
N ALA A 15 7.34 -7.00 -4.22
CA ALA A 15 8.14 -7.80 -3.27
C ALA A 15 7.34 -8.14 -2.00
N ARG A 16 6.01 -8.23 -2.12
CA ARG A 16 5.08 -8.49 -1.00
C ARG A 16 4.89 -9.99 -0.71
N SER A 17 5.75 -10.84 -1.26
CA SER A 17 5.80 -12.27 -1.00
C SER A 17 7.24 -12.71 -0.71
N GLY A 18 7.42 -13.90 -0.16
CA GLY A 18 8.72 -14.49 0.14
C GLY A 18 9.06 -14.54 1.64
N ARG A 19 10.14 -15.25 1.98
CA ARG A 19 10.45 -15.68 3.36
C ARG A 19 10.83 -14.54 4.30
N CYS A 20 11.21 -13.40 3.74
CA CYS A 20 11.64 -12.22 4.50
C CYS A 20 10.56 -11.14 4.58
N ALA A 21 9.46 -11.26 3.84
CA ALA A 21 8.39 -10.26 3.83
C ALA A 21 7.71 -10.24 5.19
N VAL A 22 7.77 -9.10 5.88
CA VAL A 22 7.17 -8.95 7.21
C VAL A 22 5.74 -8.43 7.06
N PRO A 23 4.70 -9.22 7.38
CA PRO A 23 3.33 -8.74 7.34
C PRO A 23 3.09 -7.69 8.43
N ALA A 24 2.10 -6.82 8.20
CA ALA A 24 1.70 -5.76 9.14
C ALA A 24 2.86 -4.90 9.70
N TYR A 25 4.00 -4.81 8.99
CA TYR A 25 5.25 -4.22 9.49
C TYR A 25 5.09 -2.79 10.01
N ARG A 26 4.13 -2.04 9.48
CA ARG A 26 3.86 -0.66 9.88
C ARG A 26 3.49 -0.54 11.36
N LEU A 27 2.95 -1.60 11.97
CA LEU A 27 2.60 -1.66 13.38
C LEU A 27 3.81 -1.96 14.28
N LEU A 28 4.91 -2.47 13.71
CA LEU A 28 6.10 -2.89 14.43
C LEU A 28 7.16 -1.79 14.55
N LEU A 29 7.09 -0.80 13.65
CA LEU A 29 8.13 0.22 13.48
C LEU A 29 8.26 1.20 14.65
N ASP A 30 7.23 1.34 15.48
CA ASP A 30 7.29 2.16 16.69
C ASP A 30 7.72 1.35 17.94
N LEU A 31 7.91 0.03 17.82
CA LEU A 31 8.33 -0.81 18.94
C LEU A 31 9.83 -0.62 19.22
N PRO A 32 10.25 -0.31 20.46
CA PRO A 32 11.66 -0.09 20.79
C PRO A 32 12.58 -1.27 20.47
N THR A 33 12.07 -2.50 20.61
CA THR A 33 12.81 -3.75 20.38
C THR A 33 12.94 -4.13 18.90
N LEU A 34 12.11 -3.55 18.02
CA LEU A 34 12.13 -3.82 16.58
C LEU A 34 12.53 -2.55 15.83
N GLY A 35 11.57 -1.68 15.49
CA GLY A 35 11.85 -0.44 14.79
C GLY A 35 12.86 0.44 15.51
N GLY A 36 12.80 0.52 16.84
CA GLY A 36 13.79 1.26 17.66
C GLY A 36 15.21 0.73 17.56
N ALA A 37 15.38 -0.58 17.35
CA ALA A 37 16.68 -1.25 17.25
C ALA A 37 17.33 -1.13 15.85
N VAL A 38 16.61 -0.66 14.84
CA VAL A 38 17.14 -0.46 13.49
C VAL A 38 18.24 0.61 13.51
N ARG A 39 19.39 0.29 12.90
CA ARG A 39 20.53 1.21 12.71
C ARG A 39 20.90 1.45 11.25
N ARG A 40 20.40 0.61 10.35
CA ARG A 40 20.68 0.70 8.91
C ARG A 40 19.45 0.28 8.11
N VAL A 41 19.15 1.02 7.06
CA VAL A 41 18.06 0.72 6.11
C VAL A 41 18.60 0.76 4.69
N VAL A 42 18.22 -0.24 3.90
CA VAL A 42 18.44 -0.25 2.44
C VAL A 42 17.11 0.06 1.77
N VAL A 43 17.03 1.19 1.08
CA VAL A 43 15.82 1.67 0.39
C VAL A 43 15.87 1.28 -1.07
N LEU A 44 14.82 0.59 -1.50
CA LEU A 44 14.57 0.17 -2.88
C LEU A 44 13.28 0.83 -3.38
N GLY A 45 13.29 1.38 -4.58
CA GLY A 45 12.13 2.10 -5.11
C GLY A 45 11.86 3.39 -4.34
N ARG A 46 10.58 3.78 -4.18
CA ARG A 46 10.16 5.06 -3.57
C ARG A 46 9.08 4.84 -2.49
N PRO A 47 9.46 4.35 -1.29
CA PRO A 47 8.48 4.13 -0.22
C PRO A 47 7.89 5.48 0.21
N THR A 48 6.57 5.61 0.11
CA THR A 48 5.81 6.85 0.36
C THR A 48 4.48 6.61 1.06
N LEU A 49 4.14 5.35 1.33
CA LEU A 49 2.80 4.96 1.76
C LEU A 49 2.55 5.21 3.24
N THR A 50 3.46 4.73 4.10
CA THR A 50 3.23 4.64 5.54
C THR A 50 4.09 5.61 6.33
N ARG A 51 3.46 6.31 7.29
CA ARG A 51 4.14 7.26 8.19
C ARG A 51 5.25 6.62 9.03
N PRO A 52 5.09 5.42 9.62
CA PRO A 52 6.16 4.80 10.39
C PRO A 52 7.44 4.56 9.58
N VAL A 53 7.33 4.22 8.29
CA VAL A 53 8.50 4.10 7.40
C VAL A 53 9.16 5.46 7.20
N GLN A 54 8.39 6.51 6.94
CA GLN A 54 8.95 7.87 6.80
C GLN A 54 9.66 8.33 8.08
N ARG A 55 9.10 8.04 9.26
CA ARG A 55 9.75 8.34 10.54
C ARG A 55 11.04 7.56 10.73
N LEU A 56 11.06 6.27 10.40
CA LEU A 56 12.29 5.46 10.45
C LEU A 56 13.38 6.06 9.55
N LEU A 57 13.04 6.44 8.31
CA LEU A 57 13.98 7.03 7.36
C LEU A 57 14.47 8.43 7.77
N ALA A 58 13.71 9.14 8.60
CA ALA A 58 14.06 10.46 9.11
C ALA A 58 14.89 10.44 10.41
N ARG A 59 15.18 9.26 10.98
CA ARG A 59 15.98 9.14 12.20
C ARG A 59 17.45 9.44 11.95
N GLU A 60 18.01 10.36 12.73
CA GLU A 60 19.44 10.73 12.66
C GLU A 60 20.38 9.60 13.09
N ASP A 61 19.89 8.63 13.87
CA ASP A 61 20.67 7.48 14.34
C ASP A 61 20.59 6.24 13.43
N VAL A 62 20.04 6.41 12.21
CA VAL A 62 19.86 5.36 11.21
C VAL A 62 20.60 5.72 9.92
N GLU A 63 21.50 4.84 9.48
CA GLU A 63 22.15 4.95 8.16
C GLU A 63 21.18 4.54 7.05
N VAL A 64 20.90 5.44 6.11
CA VAL A 64 19.98 5.19 4.99
C VAL A 64 20.77 5.04 3.69
N HIS A 65 20.78 3.83 3.15
CA HIS A 65 21.40 3.53 1.86
C HIS A 65 20.32 3.39 0.78
N VAL A 66 20.36 4.24 -0.24
CA VAL A 66 19.36 4.23 -1.32
C VAL A 66 19.94 3.55 -2.55
N LEU A 67 19.27 2.52 -3.05
CA LEU A 67 19.62 1.82 -4.28
C LEU A 67 18.76 2.33 -5.44
N THR A 68 19.41 2.88 -6.46
CA THR A 68 18.76 3.45 -7.65
C THR A 68 19.25 2.78 -8.93
N PRO A 69 18.36 2.18 -9.75
CA PRO A 69 18.77 1.55 -11.01
C PRO A 69 19.28 2.56 -12.06
N THR A 70 18.64 3.73 -12.14
CA THR A 70 18.84 4.70 -13.25
C THR A 70 19.61 5.95 -12.84
N GLY A 71 19.79 6.21 -11.54
CA GLY A 71 20.67 7.25 -11.00
C GLY A 71 20.21 8.71 -11.18
N ALA A 72 19.08 8.99 -11.83
CA ALA A 72 18.68 10.37 -12.14
C ALA A 72 17.87 11.07 -11.02
N THR A 73 17.10 10.30 -10.24
CA THR A 73 16.35 10.77 -9.07
C THR A 73 16.33 9.66 -8.02
N TRP A 74 16.40 10.01 -6.74
CA TRP A 74 16.27 9.06 -5.64
C TRP A 74 15.29 9.59 -4.59
N PRO A 75 14.54 8.70 -3.91
CA PRO A 75 13.72 9.11 -2.78
C PRO A 75 14.60 9.49 -1.61
N ASP A 76 14.50 10.74 -1.17
CA ASP A 76 15.09 11.17 0.09
C ASP A 76 14.30 12.36 0.64
N ALA A 77 13.02 12.13 0.95
CA ALA A 77 12.14 13.18 1.48
C ALA A 77 12.68 13.76 2.81
N ALA A 78 13.31 12.92 3.62
CA ALA A 78 13.91 13.31 4.90
C ALA A 78 15.29 13.98 4.76
N ARG A 79 15.91 13.96 3.56
CA ARG A 79 17.28 14.43 3.31
C ARG A 79 18.31 13.75 4.22
N ASN A 80 18.11 12.46 4.47
CA ASN A 80 18.89 11.66 5.41
C ASN A 80 19.60 10.48 4.72
N ALA A 81 19.65 10.46 3.38
CA ALA A 81 20.39 9.44 2.66
C ALA A 81 21.90 9.54 2.97
N THR A 82 22.44 8.52 3.62
CA THR A 82 23.87 8.38 3.91
C THR A 82 24.66 8.05 2.65
N THR A 83 24.09 7.22 1.76
CA THR A 83 24.72 6.84 0.49
C THR A 83 23.65 6.56 -0.55
N VAL A 84 23.91 7.00 -1.79
CA VAL A 84 23.08 6.68 -2.96
C VAL A 84 23.93 5.85 -3.91
N THR A 85 23.55 4.59 -4.09
CA THR A 85 24.31 3.65 -4.92
C THR A 85 23.54 3.33 -6.18
N ARG A 86 24.21 3.53 -7.32
CA ARG A 86 23.70 3.10 -8.62
C ARG A 86 24.09 1.65 -8.88
N ALA A 87 23.16 0.74 -8.67
CA ALA A 87 23.36 -0.68 -8.92
C ALA A 87 22.05 -1.34 -9.36
N PRO A 88 22.09 -2.34 -10.26
CA PRO A 88 20.94 -3.19 -10.49
C PRO A 88 20.66 -4.02 -9.23
N LEU A 89 19.37 -4.26 -8.94
CA LEU A 89 18.87 -5.05 -7.80
C LEU A 89 19.54 -6.43 -7.66
N ALA A 90 19.99 -7.03 -8.77
CA ALA A 90 20.64 -8.33 -8.81
C ALA A 90 22.16 -8.31 -8.52
N SER A 91 22.78 -7.13 -8.40
CA SER A 91 24.22 -6.97 -8.24
C SER A 91 24.59 -6.54 -6.82
N THR A 92 24.48 -7.47 -5.87
CA THR A 92 25.24 -7.37 -4.63
C THR A 92 26.03 -8.66 -4.48
N ALA A 93 27.35 -8.57 -4.61
CA ALA A 93 28.28 -9.66 -4.28
C ALA A 93 28.02 -10.09 -2.82
N GLY A 94 27.72 -11.37 -2.59
CA GLY A 94 27.52 -11.94 -1.24
C GLY A 94 28.81 -11.85 -0.40
N PRO A 95 28.80 -11.87 0.96
CA PRO A 95 28.15 -12.81 1.92
C PRO A 95 27.57 -12.06 3.19
N PRO A 96 27.03 -12.62 4.33
CA PRO A 96 27.25 -13.87 5.09
C PRO A 96 26.01 -14.78 5.18
N ALA A 97 26.05 -15.80 6.07
CA ALA A 97 24.89 -16.59 6.47
C ALA A 97 23.71 -15.67 6.87
N PRO A 98 22.47 -16.05 6.55
CA PRO A 98 21.30 -15.23 6.87
C PRO A 98 21.25 -14.91 8.36
N ASP A 99 20.98 -13.65 8.71
CA ASP A 99 20.80 -13.22 10.10
C ASP A 99 19.40 -13.59 10.60
N GLU A 100 19.19 -14.89 10.80
CA GLU A 100 17.92 -15.43 11.29
C GLU A 100 17.58 -14.92 12.70
N GLN A 101 18.60 -14.55 13.50
CA GLN A 101 18.39 -13.97 14.82
C GLN A 101 17.77 -12.57 14.74
N TRP A 102 18.13 -11.80 13.72
CA TRP A 102 17.48 -10.52 13.42
C TRP A 102 16.13 -10.70 12.72
N LEU A 103 16.00 -11.64 11.77
CA LEU A 103 14.76 -11.83 11.00
C LEU A 103 13.60 -12.38 11.83
N HIS A 104 13.87 -13.40 12.65
CA HIS A 104 12.83 -14.17 13.32
C HIS A 104 11.93 -13.34 14.25
N PRO A 105 12.44 -12.42 15.08
CA PRO A 105 11.60 -11.52 15.89
C PRO A 105 10.63 -10.67 15.05
N TRP A 106 11.06 -10.20 13.87
CA TRP A 106 10.21 -9.40 12.99
C TRP A 106 9.10 -10.23 12.37
N LEU A 107 9.41 -11.42 11.87
CA LEU A 107 8.39 -12.32 11.32
C LEU A 107 7.39 -12.76 12.40
N ALA A 108 7.87 -13.16 13.58
CA ALA A 108 7.00 -13.57 14.67
C ALA A 108 6.06 -12.44 15.11
N ALA A 109 6.58 -11.22 15.30
CA ALA A 109 5.77 -10.07 15.66
C ALA A 109 4.83 -9.64 14.53
N GLY A 110 5.27 -9.73 13.27
CA GLY A 110 4.47 -9.42 12.09
C GLY A 110 3.25 -10.32 11.97
N HIS A 111 3.43 -11.65 12.07
CA HIS A 111 2.32 -12.59 12.03
C HIS A 111 1.37 -12.37 13.21
N ALA A 112 1.87 -12.18 14.44
CA ALA A 112 1.01 -11.90 15.59
C ALA A 112 0.20 -10.60 15.43
N ALA A 113 0.82 -9.55 14.87
CA ALA A 113 0.16 -8.27 14.61
C ALA A 113 -0.89 -8.41 13.49
N LEU A 114 -0.58 -9.15 12.42
CA LEU A 114 -1.52 -9.45 11.35
C LEU A 114 -2.71 -10.25 11.87
N ASP A 115 -2.48 -11.33 12.63
CA ASP A 115 -3.55 -12.15 13.20
C ASP A 115 -4.50 -11.30 14.04
N THR A 116 -3.95 -10.42 14.88
CA THR A 116 -4.74 -9.49 15.69
C THR A 116 -5.53 -8.52 14.81
N ALA A 117 -4.90 -7.94 13.78
CA ALA A 117 -5.55 -7.03 12.85
C ALA A 117 -6.71 -7.73 12.11
N LEU A 118 -6.49 -8.95 11.60
CA LEU A 118 -7.50 -9.73 10.91
C LEU A 118 -8.64 -10.15 11.84
N GLN A 119 -8.36 -10.51 13.09
CA GLN A 119 -9.40 -10.77 14.09
C GLN A 119 -10.31 -9.56 14.26
N VAL A 120 -9.73 -8.36 14.42
CA VAL A 120 -10.51 -7.12 14.54
C VAL A 120 -11.31 -6.85 13.27
N VAL A 121 -10.66 -6.88 12.11
CA VAL A 121 -11.26 -6.62 10.79
C VAL A 121 -12.41 -7.57 10.47
N ARG A 122 -12.29 -8.85 10.87
CA ARG A 122 -13.30 -9.89 10.62
C ARG A 122 -14.38 -9.98 11.69
N SER A 123 -14.18 -9.38 12.86
CA SER A 123 -15.14 -9.40 13.98
C SER A 123 -16.32 -8.43 13.85
N THR A 124 -16.30 -7.53 12.87
CA THR A 124 -17.37 -6.54 12.67
C THR A 124 -18.63 -7.17 12.06
N ASP A 125 -19.52 -7.65 12.92
CA ASP A 125 -20.78 -8.34 12.56
C ASP A 125 -21.84 -7.49 11.83
N ARG A 126 -21.63 -6.18 11.63
CA ARG A 126 -22.72 -5.29 11.16
C ARG A 126 -22.42 -4.38 9.97
N HIS A 127 -21.15 -4.09 9.65
CA HIS A 127 -20.80 -3.22 8.52
C HIS A 127 -19.45 -3.61 7.92
N LEU A 128 -19.39 -3.71 6.59
CA LEU A 128 -18.11 -3.85 5.88
C LEU A 128 -17.32 -2.55 6.03
N THR A 129 -16.11 -2.65 6.58
CA THR A 129 -15.15 -1.53 6.67
C THR A 129 -14.20 -1.57 5.47
N GLY A 130 -13.50 -0.45 5.18
CA GLY A 130 -12.45 -0.42 4.15
C GLY A 130 -11.41 -1.55 4.31
N PRO A 131 -10.84 -1.75 5.52
CA PRO A 131 -9.99 -2.90 5.82
C PRO A 131 -10.63 -4.28 5.56
N ALA A 132 -11.92 -4.46 5.87
CA ALA A 132 -12.61 -5.71 5.60
C ALA A 132 -12.79 -5.96 4.09
N VAL A 133 -13.07 -4.91 3.31
CA VAL A 133 -13.13 -5.02 1.84
C VAL A 133 -11.74 -5.34 1.28
N ALA A 134 -10.68 -4.70 1.79
CA ALA A 134 -9.31 -4.98 1.38
C ALA A 134 -8.89 -6.42 1.73
N ASP A 135 -9.29 -6.93 2.91
CA ASP A 135 -9.08 -8.31 3.34
C ASP A 135 -9.75 -9.30 2.38
N LEU A 136 -11.03 -9.07 2.06
CA LEU A 136 -11.77 -9.89 1.10
C LEU A 136 -11.12 -9.89 -0.29
N VAL A 137 -10.67 -8.73 -0.78
CA VAL A 137 -9.98 -8.61 -2.07
C VAL A 137 -8.63 -9.33 -2.05
N ALA A 138 -7.86 -9.20 -0.98
CA ALA A 138 -6.56 -9.83 -0.83
C ALA A 138 -6.64 -11.36 -0.80
N HIS A 139 -7.71 -11.94 -0.21
CA HIS A 139 -7.91 -13.38 -0.11
C HIS A 139 -8.57 -14.02 -1.34
N HIS A 140 -8.97 -13.22 -2.34
CA HIS A 140 -9.47 -13.72 -3.61
C HIS A 140 -8.61 -13.20 -4.77
N PRO A 141 -7.29 -13.38 -4.77
CA PRO A 141 -6.41 -12.66 -5.69
C PRO A 141 -6.74 -12.95 -7.16
N THR A 142 -6.47 -11.95 -7.99
CA THR A 142 -6.50 -12.01 -9.46
C THR A 142 -5.08 -11.74 -9.97
N PRO A 143 -4.69 -12.10 -11.19
CA PRO A 143 -3.31 -11.87 -11.66
C PRO A 143 -2.85 -10.41 -11.55
N VAL A 144 -3.74 -9.45 -11.77
CA VAL A 144 -3.43 -8.00 -11.71
C VAL A 144 -4.39 -7.26 -10.78
N LEU A 145 -3.84 -6.56 -9.79
CA LEU A 145 -4.60 -5.76 -8.84
C LEU A 145 -4.23 -4.28 -8.96
N VAL A 146 -5.17 -3.44 -9.37
CA VAL A 146 -5.01 -1.98 -9.38
C VAL A 146 -5.61 -1.42 -8.09
N VAL A 147 -4.91 -0.54 -7.39
CA VAL A 147 -5.35 -0.06 -6.07
C VAL A 147 -5.31 1.46 -6.00
N GLY A 148 -6.41 2.04 -5.53
CA GLY A 148 -6.55 3.47 -5.29
C GLY A 148 -5.51 3.97 -4.28
N SER A 149 -4.91 5.13 -4.56
CA SER A 149 -3.73 5.65 -3.85
C SER A 149 -3.99 6.17 -2.41
N SER A 150 -5.24 6.18 -1.97
CA SER A 150 -5.68 6.70 -0.66
C SER A 150 -5.79 5.56 0.39
N HIS A 151 -6.95 5.37 1.01
CA HIS A 151 -7.21 4.29 1.96
C HIS A 151 -7.03 2.88 1.40
N PRO A 152 -7.54 2.52 0.20
CA PRO A 152 -7.43 1.17 -0.34
C PRO A 152 -6.04 0.54 -0.28
N VAL A 153 -5.00 1.28 -0.73
CA VAL A 153 -3.62 0.77 -0.70
C VAL A 153 -3.06 0.67 0.73
N ARG A 154 -3.53 1.50 1.66
CA ARG A 154 -3.15 1.44 3.08
C ARG A 154 -3.86 0.30 3.81
N ASP A 155 -5.11 0.04 3.46
CA ASP A 155 -5.89 -1.07 4.01
C ASP A 155 -5.28 -2.38 3.53
N LEU A 156 -4.95 -2.47 2.24
CA LEU A 156 -4.23 -3.59 1.66
C LEU A 156 -2.85 -3.78 2.32
N ASP A 157 -2.11 -2.71 2.57
CA ASP A 157 -0.84 -2.74 3.31
C ASP A 157 -0.97 -3.25 4.76
N LEU A 158 -2.16 -3.17 5.36
CA LEU A 158 -2.42 -3.72 6.70
C LEU A 158 -2.69 -5.21 6.66
N VAL A 159 -3.53 -5.65 5.71
CA VAL A 159 -4.18 -6.98 5.76
C VAL A 159 -3.64 -7.98 4.75
N ALA A 160 -2.90 -7.54 3.72
CA ALA A 160 -2.39 -8.44 2.69
C ALA A 160 -1.29 -9.36 3.22
N ASP A 161 -1.53 -10.66 3.07
CA ASP A 161 -0.61 -11.75 3.33
C ASP A 161 -0.72 -12.78 2.21
N TRP A 162 0.31 -12.83 1.35
CA TRP A 162 0.29 -13.63 0.12
C TRP A 162 1.48 -14.57 0.07
N ALA A 163 1.20 -15.86 -0.16
CA ALA A 163 2.24 -16.80 -0.57
C ALA A 163 2.83 -16.41 -1.94
N GLU A 164 1.94 -16.07 -2.88
CA GLU A 164 2.29 -15.50 -4.19
C GLU A 164 1.47 -14.22 -4.40
N ALA A 165 2.15 -13.07 -4.41
CA ALA A 165 1.49 -11.79 -4.56
C ALA A 165 1.04 -11.56 -6.01
N PRO A 166 -0.15 -10.98 -6.26
CA PRO A 166 -0.54 -10.55 -7.59
C PRO A 166 0.34 -9.39 -8.08
N HIS A 167 0.25 -9.05 -9.37
CA HIS A 167 0.88 -7.84 -9.86
C HIS A 167 0.09 -6.61 -9.41
N VAL A 168 0.54 -5.99 -8.32
CA VAL A 168 -0.13 -4.82 -7.72
C VAL A 168 0.37 -3.52 -8.34
N LEU A 169 -0.56 -2.73 -8.85
CA LEU A 169 -0.33 -1.41 -9.45
C LEU A 169 -1.08 -0.35 -8.67
N ALA A 170 -0.47 0.83 -8.48
CA ALA A 170 -1.12 1.97 -7.85
C ALA A 170 -0.48 3.27 -8.37
N ASN A 171 -1.29 4.33 -8.55
CA ASN A 171 -0.84 5.64 -9.04
C ASN A 171 -0.10 6.44 -7.97
N ARG A 172 1.04 5.91 -7.49
CA ARG A 172 1.80 6.40 -6.32
C ARG A 172 2.79 7.54 -6.61
N GLY A 173 2.86 8.03 -7.84
CA GLY A 173 3.73 9.15 -8.21
C GLY A 173 3.37 10.44 -7.47
N LEU A 174 2.13 10.91 -7.67
CA LEU A 174 1.53 12.02 -6.91
C LEU A 174 0.41 11.57 -5.97
N ALA A 175 0.02 10.28 -6.03
CA ALA A 175 -1.02 9.69 -5.19
C ALA A 175 -2.41 10.36 -5.34
N GLY A 176 -2.71 10.91 -6.52
CA GLY A 176 -4.01 11.49 -6.85
C GLY A 176 -5.14 10.46 -6.98
N ILE A 177 -6.38 10.95 -6.95
CA ILE A 177 -7.59 10.15 -7.17
C ILE A 177 -7.98 10.11 -8.66
N ASP A 178 -7.46 11.05 -9.45
CA ASP A 178 -7.72 11.20 -10.87
C ASP A 178 -7.31 9.97 -11.68
N GLY A 179 -8.15 9.58 -12.65
CA GLY A 179 -7.78 8.59 -13.67
C GLY A 179 -7.65 7.16 -13.15
N THR A 180 -8.14 6.82 -11.96
CA THR A 180 -7.97 5.48 -11.37
C THR A 180 -8.75 4.39 -12.12
N VAL A 181 -9.99 4.67 -12.53
CA VAL A 181 -10.82 3.76 -13.34
C VAL A 181 -10.20 3.59 -14.73
N SER A 182 -9.83 4.70 -15.36
CA SER A 182 -9.18 4.75 -16.67
C SER A 182 -7.84 4.00 -16.66
N THR A 183 -7.05 4.13 -15.58
CA THR A 183 -5.81 3.36 -15.39
C THR A 183 -6.10 1.87 -15.30
N ALA A 184 -7.10 1.46 -14.51
CA ALA A 184 -7.45 0.05 -14.36
C ALA A 184 -7.91 -0.57 -15.69
N LEU A 185 -8.70 0.17 -16.46
CA LEU A 185 -9.12 -0.22 -17.80
C LEU A 185 -7.92 -0.42 -18.74
N GLY A 186 -7.02 0.57 -18.81
CA GLY A 186 -5.83 0.50 -19.65
C GLY A 186 -4.89 -0.66 -19.28
N VAL A 187 -4.72 -0.92 -17.98
CA VAL A 187 -3.94 -2.06 -17.47
C VAL A 187 -4.58 -3.39 -17.89
N ALA A 188 -5.89 -3.54 -17.73
CA ALA A 188 -6.60 -4.76 -18.09
C ALA A 188 -6.52 -5.03 -19.60
N LEU A 189 -6.65 -3.98 -20.42
CA LEU A 189 -6.50 -4.06 -21.88
C LEU A 189 -5.07 -4.41 -22.30
N ALA A 190 -4.06 -3.76 -21.71
CA ALA A 190 -2.67 -3.96 -22.09
C ALA A 190 -2.12 -5.33 -21.67
N THR A 191 -2.59 -5.87 -20.54
CA THR A 191 -2.16 -7.17 -20.04
C THR A 191 -2.98 -8.33 -20.61
N GLY A 192 -4.24 -8.08 -21.01
CA GLY A 192 -5.17 -9.13 -21.42
C GLY A 192 -5.51 -10.12 -20.30
N ALA A 193 -5.16 -9.82 -19.06
CA ALA A 193 -5.33 -10.69 -17.90
C ALA A 193 -6.53 -10.23 -17.04
N PRO A 194 -7.21 -11.16 -16.34
CA PRO A 194 -8.22 -10.81 -15.35
C PRO A 194 -7.66 -9.79 -14.35
N THR A 195 -8.30 -8.64 -14.29
CA THR A 195 -7.85 -7.49 -13.51
C THR A 195 -8.93 -7.09 -12.52
N ARG A 196 -8.51 -6.78 -11.30
CA ARG A 196 -9.39 -6.20 -10.29
C ARG A 196 -8.85 -4.84 -9.91
N ALA A 197 -9.74 -3.86 -9.74
CA ALA A 197 -9.41 -2.59 -9.14
C ALA A 197 -10.09 -2.47 -7.77
N LEU A 198 -9.37 -2.03 -6.75
CA LEU A 198 -9.93 -1.66 -5.45
C LEU A 198 -9.75 -0.15 -5.23
N MET A 199 -10.85 0.59 -5.09
CA MET A 199 -10.82 2.05 -4.87
C MET A 199 -11.90 2.50 -3.89
N GLY A 200 -11.77 3.72 -3.38
CA GLY A 200 -12.84 4.37 -2.62
C GLY A 200 -13.90 4.98 -3.55
N ASP A 201 -15.08 5.23 -3.02
CA ASP A 201 -16.19 5.96 -3.67
C ASP A 201 -15.78 7.29 -4.29
N LEU A 202 -15.10 8.19 -3.58
CA LEU A 202 -14.67 9.48 -4.11
C LEU A 202 -13.69 9.32 -5.27
N THR A 203 -12.83 8.30 -5.22
CA THR A 203 -11.90 7.99 -6.31
C THR A 203 -12.66 7.48 -7.54
N PHE A 204 -13.65 6.61 -7.33
CA PHE A 204 -14.51 6.13 -8.40
C PHE A 204 -15.33 7.25 -9.03
N LEU A 205 -16.01 8.08 -8.21
CA LEU A 205 -16.83 9.20 -8.67
C LEU A 205 -16.02 10.25 -9.41
N HIS A 206 -14.79 10.52 -8.96
CA HIS A 206 -13.91 11.47 -9.63
C HIS A 206 -13.51 11.02 -11.06
N ASP A 207 -13.49 9.71 -11.31
CA ASP A 207 -13.12 9.13 -12.61
C ASP A 207 -14.25 8.29 -13.24
N VAL A 208 -15.51 8.59 -12.90
CA VAL A 208 -16.67 7.81 -13.39
C VAL A 208 -16.78 7.84 -14.91
N GLY A 209 -16.36 8.95 -15.54
CA GLY A 209 -16.28 9.06 -17.00
C GLY A 209 -15.34 8.03 -17.64
N GLY A 210 -14.40 7.47 -16.88
CA GLY A 210 -13.52 6.38 -17.31
C GLY A 210 -14.23 5.04 -17.52
N LEU A 211 -15.49 4.90 -17.09
CA LEU A 211 -16.34 3.74 -17.42
C LEU A 211 -16.81 3.74 -18.88
N LEU A 212 -16.74 4.89 -19.55
CA LEU A 212 -17.22 5.02 -20.92
C LEU A 212 -16.33 4.19 -21.86
N LEU A 213 -16.92 3.12 -22.38
CA LEU A 213 -16.35 2.31 -23.45
C LEU A 213 -17.17 2.51 -24.72
N GLY A 214 -16.48 2.83 -25.82
CA GLY A 214 -17.11 2.92 -27.14
C GLY A 214 -17.67 1.56 -27.58
N PRO A 215 -18.73 1.52 -28.40
CA PRO A 215 -19.37 0.26 -28.81
C PRO A 215 -18.43 -0.67 -29.58
N ASP A 216 -17.43 -0.11 -30.27
CA ASP A 216 -16.46 -0.84 -31.07
C ASP A 216 -15.12 -1.09 -30.33
N GLU A 217 -15.00 -0.61 -29.08
CA GLU A 217 -13.78 -0.76 -28.29
C GLU A 217 -13.75 -2.12 -27.56
N PRO A 218 -12.55 -2.71 -27.39
CA PRO A 218 -12.41 -3.97 -26.67
C PRO A 218 -12.85 -3.83 -25.21
N ARG A 219 -13.63 -4.80 -24.72
CA ARG A 219 -14.05 -4.86 -23.33
C ARG A 219 -13.13 -5.79 -22.53
N PRO A 220 -12.38 -5.30 -21.53
CA PRO A 220 -11.49 -6.13 -20.74
C PRO A 220 -12.23 -6.95 -19.68
N ASP A 221 -11.59 -8.01 -19.19
CA ASP A 221 -11.97 -8.70 -17.97
C ASP A 221 -11.51 -7.88 -16.75
N LEU A 222 -12.34 -6.89 -16.39
CA LEU A 222 -12.08 -5.94 -15.31
C LEU A 222 -13.22 -5.94 -14.29
N GLN A 223 -12.89 -6.23 -13.03
CA GLN A 223 -13.79 -6.06 -11.89
C GLN A 223 -13.42 -4.82 -11.10
N LEU A 224 -14.33 -3.85 -10.98
CA LEU A 224 -14.17 -2.70 -10.10
C LEU A 224 -14.82 -3.00 -8.74
N VAL A 225 -14.04 -2.89 -7.67
CA VAL A 225 -14.49 -2.98 -6.28
C VAL A 225 -14.40 -1.59 -5.67
N VAL A 226 -15.55 -1.02 -5.32
CA VAL A 226 -15.66 0.31 -4.74
C VAL A 226 -16.03 0.18 -3.27
N ALA A 227 -15.11 0.53 -2.38
CA ALA A 227 -15.39 0.69 -0.96
C ALA A 227 -16.08 2.05 -0.76
N ASN A 228 -17.40 2.01 -0.57
CA ASN A 228 -18.23 3.21 -0.45
C ASN A 228 -18.63 3.42 1.01
N ASP A 229 -17.98 4.38 1.66
CA ASP A 229 -18.26 4.86 3.01
C ASP A 229 -18.94 6.25 3.02
N ASP A 230 -19.47 6.67 1.87
CA ASP A 230 -20.11 7.97 1.61
C ASP A 230 -19.19 9.14 1.95
N GLY A 231 -17.93 9.10 1.48
CA GLY A 231 -16.99 10.21 1.62
C GLY A 231 -15.52 9.88 1.92
N GLY A 232 -14.70 10.93 1.93
CA GLY A 232 -13.26 10.88 2.15
C GLY A 232 -12.88 10.64 3.61
N SER A 233 -12.91 9.38 4.05
CA SER A 233 -12.56 9.02 5.43
C SER A 233 -11.08 9.21 5.78
N ILE A 234 -10.17 9.41 4.81
CA ILE A 234 -8.72 9.51 5.09
C ILE A 234 -8.34 10.69 5.96
N PHE A 235 -9.05 11.79 5.80
CA PHE A 235 -8.80 12.98 6.58
C PHE A 235 -9.18 12.79 8.05
N ALA A 236 -10.03 11.80 8.38
CA ALA A 236 -10.40 11.50 9.77
C ALA A 236 -9.19 11.02 10.59
N THR A 237 -8.18 10.48 9.91
CA THR A 237 -6.91 10.04 10.52
C THR A 237 -5.85 11.15 10.62
N LEU A 238 -6.20 12.38 10.22
CA LEU A 238 -5.33 13.56 10.21
C LEU A 238 -5.78 14.59 11.25
N GLU A 239 -5.02 15.68 11.39
CA GLU A 239 -5.32 16.81 12.29
C GLU A 239 -6.69 17.46 12.05
N HIS A 240 -7.29 17.22 10.88
CA HIS A 240 -8.62 17.70 10.53
C HIS A 240 -9.75 16.83 11.10
N GLY A 241 -9.46 15.58 11.49
CA GLY A 241 -10.40 14.67 12.16
C GLY A 241 -10.60 14.98 13.65
N ASP A 242 -10.04 16.06 14.19
CA ASP A 242 -10.27 16.52 15.56
C ASP A 242 -11.79 16.71 15.80
N PRO A 243 -12.38 16.08 16.84
CA PRO A 243 -13.80 16.23 17.18
C PRO A 243 -14.26 17.69 17.28
N ALA A 244 -13.39 18.61 17.71
CA ALA A 244 -13.67 20.04 17.80
C ALA A 244 -13.91 20.71 16.43
N ARG A 245 -13.51 20.04 15.33
CA ARG A 245 -13.65 20.51 13.94
C ARG A 245 -14.61 19.66 13.12
N SER A 246 -15.34 18.74 13.76
CA SER A 246 -16.25 17.76 13.14
C SER A 246 -17.20 18.36 12.08
N ALA A 247 -17.81 19.52 12.33
CA ALA A 247 -18.71 20.14 11.34
C ALA A 247 -17.99 20.63 10.06
N VAL A 248 -16.76 21.13 10.18
CA VAL A 248 -15.94 21.52 9.03
C VAL A 248 -15.35 20.29 8.35
N PHE A 249 -14.98 19.29 9.15
CA PHE A 249 -14.53 17.98 8.69
C PHE A 249 -15.56 17.32 7.78
N GLU A 250 -16.80 17.17 8.26
CA GLU A 250 -17.87 16.53 7.51
C GLU A 250 -18.14 17.25 6.19
N ARG A 251 -18.26 18.57 6.22
CA ARG A 251 -18.60 19.35 5.03
C ARG A 251 -17.49 19.39 3.97
N VAL A 252 -16.22 19.46 4.39
CA VAL A 252 -15.09 19.80 3.50
C VAL A 252 -14.18 18.61 3.22
N PHE A 253 -14.08 17.67 4.16
CA PHE A 253 -13.11 16.57 4.09
C PHE A 253 -13.80 15.22 3.90
N ALA A 254 -14.83 14.92 4.69
CA ALA A 254 -15.65 13.72 4.44
C ALA A 254 -16.44 13.90 3.13
N THR A 255 -17.07 15.04 2.90
CA THR A 255 -17.82 15.34 1.66
C THR A 255 -18.81 14.23 1.29
N PRO A 256 -19.80 13.94 2.15
CA PRO A 256 -20.80 12.92 1.86
C PRO A 256 -21.59 13.29 0.61
N HIS A 257 -21.58 12.39 -0.37
CA HIS A 257 -22.09 12.66 -1.71
C HIS A 257 -23.46 12.05 -1.95
N ARG A 258 -23.83 10.99 -1.20
CA ARG A 258 -25.09 10.26 -1.28
C ARG A 258 -25.43 9.80 -2.70
N ALA A 259 -24.38 9.52 -3.47
CA ALA A 259 -24.50 9.14 -4.87
C ALA A 259 -25.01 7.70 -4.97
N ASP A 260 -25.96 7.46 -5.85
CA ASP A 260 -26.36 6.11 -6.22
C ASP A 260 -25.36 5.57 -7.25
N LEU A 261 -24.36 4.82 -6.77
CA LEU A 261 -23.33 4.26 -7.65
C LEU A 261 -23.88 3.25 -8.66
N ALA A 262 -25.02 2.61 -8.38
CA ALA A 262 -25.63 1.65 -9.30
C ALA A 262 -26.44 2.33 -10.41
N GLY A 263 -26.84 3.59 -10.20
CA GLY A 263 -27.55 4.41 -11.16
C GLY A 263 -26.65 5.21 -12.12
N LEU A 264 -25.31 5.14 -11.95
CA LEU A 264 -24.30 5.74 -12.83
C LEU A 264 -24.02 4.85 -14.04
#